data_AF-A0AAJ1UM81-F1
#
_entry.id   AF-A0AAJ1UM81-F1
#
_cell.length_a   1.000
_cell.length_b   1.000
_cell.length_c   1.000
_cell.angle_alpha   90.00
_cell.angle_beta   90.00
_cell.angle_gamma   90.00
#
_symmetry.space_group_name_H-M   'P 1'
#
loop_
_entity.id
_entity.type
_entity.pdbx_description
1 polymer ?
#
loop_
_entity_poly.entity_id
_entity_poly.type
_entity_poly.pdbx_seq_one_letter_code
_entity_poly.pdbx_strand_id
1 'polypeptide(L)'
;TLEAIPYHEPIVMVTLAAVCLGGLAVFGAITYFRKWKYLWTEWLTSVDHKRIGVMYIIVALIMLLRGFADAIMMRLQQAVAFGDSTGYLPPHHYDQIFTAHGVIMIFFVAMPLVTGLMNYVV
;
A
#
# COMPACT_ATOMS: atom_id res chain seq x y z
N THR A 1 12.20 2.26 -21.02
CA THR A 1 13.68 2.24 -20.92
C THR A 1 14.05 2.53 -19.47
N LEU A 2 15.32 2.37 -19.05
CA LEU A 2 15.74 2.62 -17.65
C LEU A 2 15.39 4.04 -17.14
N GLU A 3 15.11 4.97 -18.07
CA GLU A 3 14.64 6.33 -17.82
C GLU A 3 13.23 6.42 -17.21
N ALA A 4 12.45 5.34 -17.22
CA ALA A 4 11.11 5.31 -16.61
C ALA A 4 11.15 5.31 -15.07
N ILE A 5 12.33 5.08 -14.47
CA ILE A 5 12.51 5.15 -13.01
C ILE A 5 12.83 6.60 -12.63
N PRO A 6 12.04 7.23 -11.73
CA PRO A 6 12.22 8.63 -11.37
C PRO A 6 13.38 8.80 -10.39
N TYR A 7 14.63 8.65 -10.87
CA TYR A 7 15.84 8.78 -10.04
C TYR A 7 16.03 10.17 -9.42
N HIS A 8 15.44 11.19 -10.02
CA HIS A 8 15.53 12.58 -9.57
C HIS A 8 14.57 12.90 -8.41
N GLU A 9 13.66 11.98 -8.08
CA GLU A 9 12.60 12.21 -7.09
C GLU A 9 12.94 11.53 -5.77
N PRO A 10 13.43 12.29 -4.77
CA PRO A 10 13.97 11.70 -3.55
C PRO A 10 12.88 10.96 -2.76
N ILE A 11 11.66 11.47 -2.75
CA ILE A 11 10.52 10.85 -2.04
C ILE A 11 10.25 9.46 -2.62
N VAL A 12 10.12 9.35 -3.95
CA VAL A 12 9.82 8.08 -4.62
C VAL A 12 10.95 7.07 -4.45
N MET A 13 12.21 7.52 -4.59
CA MET A 13 13.37 6.63 -4.44
C MET A 13 13.51 6.08 -3.02
N VAL A 14 13.28 6.91 -1.99
CA VAL A 14 13.29 6.46 -0.59
C VAL A 14 12.15 5.47 -0.33
N THR A 15 10.93 5.75 -0.83
CA THR A 15 9.80 4.83 -0.71
C THR A 15 10.08 3.49 -1.39
N LEU A 16 10.62 3.50 -2.61
CA LEU A 16 10.99 2.28 -3.32
C LEU A 16 12.04 1.47 -2.56
N ALA A 17 13.10 2.12 -2.08
CA ALA A 17 14.13 1.45 -1.28
C ALA A 17 13.53 0.85 0.01
N ALA A 18 12.69 1.58 0.72
CA ALA A 18 12.02 1.11 1.94
C ALA A 18 11.11 -0.09 1.66
N VAL A 19 10.34 -0.07 0.57
CA VAL A 19 9.48 -1.19 0.15
C VAL A 19 10.31 -2.41 -0.23
N CYS A 20 11.40 -2.23 -0.98
CA CYS A 20 12.32 -3.33 -1.33
C CYS A 20 12.95 -3.94 -0.07
N LEU A 21 13.41 -3.12 0.88
CA LEU A 21 13.95 -3.59 2.15
C LEU A 21 12.90 -4.32 2.98
N GLY A 22 11.67 -3.79 3.06
CA GLY A 22 10.55 -4.46 3.73
C GLY A 22 10.23 -5.82 3.11
N GLY A 23 10.19 -5.89 1.77
CA GLY A 23 9.96 -7.14 1.04
C GLY A 23 11.05 -8.18 1.29
N LEU A 24 12.32 -7.76 1.27
CA LEU A 24 13.45 -8.63 1.60
C LEU A 24 13.40 -9.10 3.07
N ALA A 25 13.02 -8.23 4.00
CA ALA A 25 12.86 -8.58 5.40
C ALA A 25 11.75 -9.62 5.60
N VAL A 26 10.59 -9.45 4.96
CA VAL A 26 9.48 -10.42 5.00
C VAL A 26 9.90 -11.75 4.37
N PHE A 27 10.51 -11.72 3.20
CA PHE A 27 11.01 -12.92 2.51
C PHE A 27 12.05 -13.67 3.36
N GLY A 28 13.00 -12.93 3.94
CA GLY A 28 14.01 -13.44 4.85
C GLY A 28 13.38 -14.08 6.09
N ALA A 29 12.39 -13.42 6.70
CA ALA A 29 11.68 -13.95 7.85
C ALA A 29 10.93 -15.26 7.54
N ILE A 30 10.19 -15.32 6.44
CA ILE A 30 9.48 -16.55 6.02
C ILE A 30 10.45 -17.70 5.79
N THR A 31 11.60 -17.41 5.17
CA THR A 31 12.64 -18.39 4.88
C THR A 31 13.34 -18.86 6.17
N TYR A 32 13.68 -17.93 7.07
CA TYR A 32 14.30 -18.23 8.36
C TYR A 32 13.40 -19.11 9.25
N PHE A 33 12.12 -18.77 9.36
CA PHE A 33 11.15 -19.54 10.15
C PHE A 33 10.59 -20.78 9.43
N ARG A 34 11.06 -21.06 8.20
CA ARG A 34 10.64 -22.20 7.34
C ARG A 34 9.11 -22.31 7.18
N LYS A 35 8.41 -21.18 7.10
CA LYS A 35 6.93 -21.13 7.02
C LYS A 35 6.36 -21.26 5.61
N TRP A 36 7.20 -21.45 4.59
CA TRP A 36 6.79 -21.60 3.18
C TRP A 36 5.71 -22.66 2.96
N LYS A 37 5.90 -23.88 3.50
CA LYS A 37 4.91 -24.97 3.35
C LYS A 37 3.57 -24.60 3.98
N TYR A 38 3.60 -24.03 5.19
CA TYR A 38 2.42 -23.60 5.93
C TYR A 38 1.67 -22.49 5.19
N LEU A 39 2.37 -21.48 4.68
CA LEU A 39 1.77 -20.38 3.92
C LEU A 39 1.07 -20.91 2.66
N TRP A 40 1.71 -21.85 1.95
CA TRP A 40 1.15 -22.46 0.76
C TRP A 40 -0.10 -23.27 1.05
N THR A 41 -0.02 -24.26 1.95
CA THR A 41 -1.11 -25.21 2.18
C THR A 41 -2.28 -24.62 2.97
N GLU A 42 -2.01 -23.72 3.92
CA GLU A 42 -3.04 -23.22 4.84
C GLU A 42 -3.65 -21.89 4.39
N TRP A 43 -2.93 -21.05 3.65
CA TRP A 43 -3.41 -19.69 3.34
C TRP A 43 -3.61 -19.50 1.84
N LEU A 44 -2.55 -19.63 1.04
CA LEU A 44 -2.58 -19.26 -0.38
C LEU A 44 -3.51 -20.16 -1.21
N THR A 45 -3.56 -21.47 -0.90
CA THR A 45 -4.46 -22.41 -1.58
C THR A 45 -5.73 -22.73 -0.78
N SER A 46 -6.05 -21.91 0.23
CA SER A 46 -7.23 -22.14 1.07
C SER A 46 -8.53 -21.86 0.32
N VAL A 47 -9.50 -22.75 0.49
CA VAL A 47 -10.90 -22.55 0.06
C VAL A 47 -11.83 -22.12 1.20
N ASP A 48 -11.31 -22.09 2.45
CA ASP A 48 -12.06 -21.66 3.62
C ASP A 48 -12.37 -20.15 3.54
N HIS A 49 -13.66 -19.81 3.49
CA HIS A 49 -14.17 -18.44 3.43
C HIS A 49 -13.67 -17.56 4.58
N LYS A 50 -13.45 -18.12 5.77
CA LYS A 50 -12.90 -17.37 6.91
C LYS A 50 -11.46 -16.95 6.66
N ARG A 51 -10.63 -17.87 6.14
CA ARG A 51 -9.21 -17.58 5.83
C ARG A 51 -9.10 -16.58 4.68
N ILE A 52 -9.94 -16.73 3.66
CA ILE A 52 -10.04 -15.76 2.56
C ILE A 52 -10.46 -14.39 3.11
N GLY A 53 -11.48 -14.33 3.97
CA GLY A 53 -11.92 -13.11 4.64
C GLY A 53 -10.79 -12.39 5.39
N VAL A 54 -10.00 -13.13 6.17
CA VAL A 54 -8.82 -12.59 6.87
C VAL A 54 -7.77 -12.05 5.89
N MET A 55 -7.47 -12.76 4.80
CA MET A 55 -6.51 -12.26 3.80
C MET A 55 -6.98 -10.95 3.15
N TYR A 56 -8.27 -10.83 2.84
CA TYR A 56 -8.85 -9.60 2.29
C TYR A 56 -8.73 -8.42 3.27
N ILE A 57 -9.01 -8.65 4.55
CA ILE A 57 -8.86 -7.62 5.60
C ILE A 57 -7.38 -7.21 5.74
N ILE A 58 -6.45 -8.17 5.72
CA ILE A 58 -5.01 -7.88 5.80
C ILE A 58 -4.58 -6.97 4.62
N VAL A 59 -4.99 -7.30 3.40
CA VAL A 59 -4.69 -6.45 2.23
C VAL A 59 -5.28 -5.06 2.39
N ALA A 60 -6.53 -4.95 2.85
CA ALA A 60 -7.17 -3.66 3.10
C ALA A 60 -6.40 -2.81 4.12
N LEU A 61 -5.91 -3.42 5.21
CA LEU A 61 -5.15 -2.71 6.25
C LEU A 61 -3.78 -2.25 5.76
N ILE A 62 -3.07 -3.07 4.97
CA ILE A 62 -1.79 -2.66 4.36
C ILE A 62 -2.02 -1.51 3.38
N MET A 63 -3.06 -1.59 2.56
CA MET A 63 -3.41 -0.55 1.59
C MET A 63 -3.95 0.71 2.27
N LEU A 64 -4.58 0.59 3.44
CA LEU A 64 -4.98 1.74 4.26
C LEU A 64 -3.76 2.56 4.69
N LEU A 65 -2.65 1.91 5.09
CA LEU A 65 -1.43 2.64 5.43
C LEU A 65 -0.89 3.42 4.23
N ARG A 66 -0.90 2.82 3.03
CA ARG A 66 -0.52 3.50 1.80
C ARG A 66 -1.44 4.69 1.51
N GLY A 67 -2.75 4.47 1.47
CA GLY A 67 -3.72 5.53 1.18
C GLY A 67 -3.69 6.65 2.22
N PHE A 68 -3.44 6.33 3.49
CA PHE A 68 -3.30 7.30 4.56
C PHE A 68 -2.01 8.13 4.43
N ALA A 69 -0.88 7.52 4.02
CA ALA A 69 0.34 8.25 3.72
C ALA A 69 0.11 9.26 2.57
N ASP A 70 -0.59 8.84 1.51
CA ASP A 70 -0.97 9.72 0.39
C ASP A 70 -1.86 10.89 0.88
N ALA A 71 -2.81 10.63 1.79
CA ALA A 71 -3.65 11.66 2.38
C ALA A 71 -2.87 12.69 3.21
N ILE A 72 -1.93 12.21 4.05
CA ILE A 72 -1.04 13.09 4.82
C ILE A 72 -0.22 13.97 3.89
N MET A 73 0.36 13.39 2.83
CA MET A 73 1.16 14.16 1.87
C MET A 73 0.33 15.28 1.22
N MET A 74 -0.88 14.98 0.76
CA MET A 74 -1.76 16.00 0.18
C MET A 74 -2.12 17.10 1.18
N ARG A 75 -2.42 16.74 2.44
CA ARG A 75 -2.75 17.73 3.48
C ARG A 75 -1.56 18.59 3.89
N LEU A 76 -0.37 18.00 3.98
CA LEU A 76 0.87 18.74 4.23
C LEU A 76 1.18 19.68 3.07
N GLN A 77 0.98 19.27 1.81
CA GLN A 77 1.19 20.16 0.67
C GLN A 77 0.25 21.36 0.73
N GLN A 78 -1.04 21.15 1.01
CA GLN A 78 -2.00 22.25 1.17
C GLN A 78 -1.63 23.20 2.31
N ALA A 79 -1.09 22.67 3.42
CA ALA A 79 -0.66 23.47 4.55
C ALA A 79 0.62 24.29 4.26
N VAL A 80 1.60 23.69 3.57
CA VAL A 80 2.90 24.32 3.27
C VAL A 80 2.81 25.29 2.08
N ALA A 81 1.92 25.03 1.12
CA ALA A 81 1.66 25.89 -0.02
C ALA A 81 0.67 27.03 0.29
N PHE A 82 0.35 27.27 1.58
CA PHE A 82 -0.49 28.38 1.97
C PHE A 82 0.23 29.73 1.73
N GLY A 83 -0.42 30.67 1.03
CA GLY A 83 0.18 31.94 0.62
C GLY A 83 0.93 31.84 -0.72
N ASP A 84 2.09 32.49 -0.84
CA ASP A 84 2.93 32.49 -2.05
C ASP A 84 3.98 31.36 -2.08
N SER A 85 3.88 30.38 -1.17
CA SER A 85 4.79 29.23 -1.12
C SER A 85 4.43 28.19 -2.19
N THR A 86 5.42 27.71 -2.94
CA THR A 86 5.22 26.68 -3.97
C THR A 86 4.99 25.27 -3.40
N GLY A 87 5.19 25.07 -2.09
CA GLY A 87 5.12 23.75 -1.46
C GLY A 87 6.27 22.81 -1.89
N TYR A 88 6.11 21.52 -1.62
CA TYR A 88 7.11 20.47 -1.90
C TYR A 88 6.66 19.43 -2.93
N LEU A 89 5.37 19.41 -3.31
CA LEU A 89 4.84 18.56 -4.36
C LEU A 89 4.50 19.38 -5.62
N PRO A 90 5.20 19.15 -6.75
CA PRO A 90 4.80 19.70 -8.04
C PRO A 90 3.39 19.22 -8.46
N PRO A 91 2.65 20.00 -9.28
CA PRO A 91 1.27 19.64 -9.68
C PRO A 91 1.15 18.25 -10.29
N HIS A 92 2.08 17.89 -11.19
CA HIS A 92 2.11 16.56 -11.82
C HIS A 92 2.20 15.41 -10.78
N HIS A 93 2.91 15.61 -9.67
CA HIS A 93 3.06 14.60 -8.62
C HIS A 93 1.87 14.59 -7.66
N TYR A 94 1.35 15.78 -7.35
CA TYR A 94 0.14 15.90 -6.54
C TYR A 94 -1.05 15.20 -7.21
N ASP A 95 -1.24 15.39 -8.52
CA ASP A 95 -2.34 14.78 -9.27
C ASP A 95 -2.23 13.26 -9.34
N GLN A 96 -1.01 12.73 -9.44
CA GLN A 96 -0.75 11.29 -9.36
C GLN A 96 -1.09 10.74 -7.97
N ILE A 97 -0.66 11.41 -6.89
CA ILE A 97 -0.94 11.01 -5.51
C ILE A 97 -2.44 11.05 -5.23
N PHE A 98 -3.14 12.11 -5.65
CA PHE A 98 -4.59 12.24 -5.46
C PHE A 98 -5.36 11.14 -6.20
N THR A 99 -5.01 10.91 -7.47
CA THR A 99 -5.63 9.85 -8.28
C THR A 99 -5.39 8.48 -7.66
N ALA A 100 -4.14 8.20 -7.27
CA ALA A 100 -3.80 6.92 -6.66
C ALA A 100 -4.49 6.74 -5.31
N HIS A 101 -4.52 7.77 -4.46
CA HIS A 101 -5.24 7.76 -3.18
C HIS A 101 -6.69 7.34 -3.36
N GLY A 102 -7.43 7.97 -4.29
CA GLY A 102 -8.81 7.63 -4.56
C GLY A 102 -8.99 6.16 -5.00
N VAL A 103 -8.15 5.70 -5.93
CA VAL A 103 -8.18 4.30 -6.42
C VAL A 103 -7.91 3.31 -5.29
N ILE A 104 -6.91 3.57 -4.43
CA ILE A 104 -6.59 2.71 -3.28
C ILE A 104 -7.76 2.65 -2.32
N MET A 105 -8.26 3.81 -1.89
CA MET A 105 -9.25 3.87 -0.82
C MET A 105 -10.56 3.19 -1.21
N ILE A 106 -10.98 3.31 -2.48
CA ILE A 106 -12.21 2.67 -2.95
C ILE A 106 -11.97 1.19 -3.27
N PHE A 107 -11.02 0.88 -4.15
CA PHE A 107 -10.90 -0.48 -4.70
C PHE A 107 -10.08 -1.42 -3.83
N PHE A 108 -9.14 -0.91 -3.04
CA PHE A 108 -8.20 -1.73 -2.28
C PHE A 108 -8.36 -1.63 -0.77
N VAL A 109 -9.13 -0.66 -0.27
CA VAL A 109 -9.49 -0.56 1.15
C VAL A 109 -10.97 -0.85 1.35
N ALA A 110 -11.88 -0.02 0.81
CA ALA A 110 -13.31 -0.18 1.06
C ALA A 110 -13.86 -1.52 0.54
N MET A 111 -13.60 -1.85 -0.73
CA MET A 111 -14.08 -3.10 -1.32
C MET A 111 -13.56 -4.34 -0.58
N PRO A 112 -12.23 -4.53 -0.35
CA PRO A 112 -11.75 -5.73 0.29
C PRO A 112 -12.08 -5.81 1.77
N LEU A 113 -12.20 -4.68 2.47
CA LEU A 113 -12.62 -4.67 3.87
C LEU A 113 -14.07 -5.15 4.01
N VAL A 114 -14.97 -4.64 3.16
CA VAL A 114 -16.39 -5.04 3.18
C VAL A 114 -16.54 -6.50 2.77
N THR A 115 -15.94 -6.93 1.65
CA THR A 115 -16.02 -8.33 1.21
C THR A 115 -15.30 -9.28 2.15
N GLY A 116 -14.21 -8.84 2.78
CA GLY A 116 -13.47 -9.63 3.76
C GLY A 116 -14.26 -9.88 5.03
N LEU A 117 -14.95 -8.85 5.55
CA LEU A 117 -15.85 -8.99 6.69
C LEU A 117 -17.05 -9.88 6.37
N MET A 118 -17.66 -9.71 5.18
CA MET A 118 -18.75 -10.59 4.74
C MET A 118 -18.29 -12.05 4.68
N ASN A 119 -17.17 -12.35 4.03
CA ASN A 119 -16.62 -13.72 3.95
C ASN A 119 -16.29 -14.32 5.32
N TYR A 120 -15.92 -13.50 6.31
CA TYR A 120 -15.55 -14.00 7.63
C TYR A 120 -16.77 -14.33 8.52
N VAL A 121 -17.83 -13.52 8.42
CA VAL A 121 -19.00 -13.58 9.31
C VAL A 121 -20.17 -14.39 8.71
N VAL A 122 -20.39 -14.30 7.40
CA VAL A 122 -21.49 -14.94 6.67
C VAL A 122 -20.99 -16.22 6.02
#